data_AF-A0A2M7KJR0-F1
#
_entry.id   AF-A0A2M7KJR0-F1
#
_cell.length_a   1.000
_cell.length_b   1.000
_cell.length_c   1.000
_cell.angle_alpha   90.00
_cell.angle_beta   90.00
_cell.angle_gamma   90.00
#
_symmetry.space_group_name_H-M   'P 1'
#
loop_
_entity.id
_entity.type
_entity.pdbx_description
1 polymer ?
#
loop_
_entity_poly.entity_id
_entity_poly.type
_entity_poly.pdbx_seq_one_letter_code
_entity_poly.pdbx_strand_id
1 'polypeptide(L)'
;MATNQSTTTPYCTIDEAIEILRAGRPVILKDEPEREDEGDLIVSAQLISAETINLMLREARGLLTVPMEQARLEALNIALIPPRNTDEMCPRFTVPVDAVCIHSTGISASDRARTIRELIAPETTPDDFIIPGHVFPLAAHPDGLWGRRGHTEGSLELARMAGLYPAVAMCEILRTDGEMAKGPDLEQFAGRLGLRIVMMDTVLAASGLSAAAWAEMAFADLADKVLAGKRLTFAQLQELYAHHDLTELGALADLVRTRKHPEPVVTYVLGRNVNYTNVCWVQCKFCNFCRSRGSEEAYVLSEEALFAKVAEMVAAGGTELLMQGGLNPELDLEYFENLLRRLKARFPIHVHSLSATEVLYLSRLSRLPVSETLSRLHAAGLDSLPGAGAEILVDRVRQQLSPRKERTEEWLEVHRQAHRLGMDTTATMMYGSVETLADRVEHLLRIRELQDESLAEGGGRFLAFIPWSFQPVGTELQRRGSFRGDKSSGYGYLRTVAVSRLALDNVANLQASWVTQGAKVAQLSLKFGVNDFGSTMMEENVVSQAGARFSTSPQEIEHLIRAAGYAPRVRNTKYDLLEPVPGSP
;
A
#
# COMPACT_ATOMS: atom_id res chain seq x y z
N MET A 1 17.42 -23.91 -58.65
CA MET A 1 16.20 -23.71 -57.87
C MET A 1 16.62 -23.23 -56.49
N ALA A 2 16.63 -21.92 -56.28
CA ALA A 2 16.95 -21.32 -54.99
C ALA A 2 15.67 -21.34 -54.14
N THR A 3 15.67 -22.12 -53.07
CA THR A 3 14.59 -22.13 -52.08
C THR A 3 14.60 -20.82 -51.32
N ASN A 4 13.48 -20.11 -51.41
CA ASN A 4 13.17 -18.85 -50.75
C ASN A 4 13.12 -19.09 -49.22
N GLN A 5 14.24 -18.86 -48.51
CA GLN A 5 14.23 -18.81 -47.05
C GLN A 5 13.58 -17.50 -46.63
N SER A 6 12.38 -17.59 -46.06
CA SER A 6 11.75 -16.48 -45.35
C SER A 6 12.70 -16.02 -44.24
N THR A 7 13.21 -14.80 -44.35
CA THR A 7 13.98 -14.12 -43.30
C THR A 7 13.03 -13.70 -42.17
N THR A 8 12.56 -14.67 -41.39
CA THR A 8 11.86 -14.39 -40.13
C THR A 8 12.93 -14.26 -39.05
N THR A 9 13.01 -13.08 -38.44
CA THR A 9 13.82 -12.80 -37.25
C THR A 9 13.62 -13.90 -36.19
N PRO A 10 14.66 -14.40 -35.47
CA PRO A 10 14.51 -15.44 -34.45
C PRO A 10 13.68 -14.98 -33.25
N TYR A 11 13.49 -13.67 -33.10
CA TYR A 11 12.71 -13.06 -32.03
C TYR A 11 11.21 -13.20 -32.27
N CYS A 12 10.46 -13.52 -31.22
CA CYS A 12 9.01 -13.69 -31.24
C CYS A 12 8.29 -12.64 -30.39
N THR A 13 7.02 -12.42 -30.69
CA THR A 13 6.14 -11.57 -29.87
C THR A 13 5.78 -12.27 -28.55
N ILE A 14 5.19 -11.53 -27.62
CA ILE A 14 4.67 -12.11 -26.38
C ILE A 14 3.62 -13.19 -26.66
N ASP A 15 2.68 -12.94 -27.58
CA ASP A 15 1.63 -13.91 -27.92
C ASP A 15 2.21 -15.19 -28.51
N GLU A 16 3.23 -15.08 -29.37
CA GLU A 16 3.93 -16.24 -29.90
C GLU A 16 4.64 -17.05 -28.79
N ALA A 17 5.30 -16.37 -27.85
CA ALA A 17 5.97 -17.02 -26.73
C ALA A 17 4.98 -17.76 -25.81
N ILE A 18 3.83 -17.15 -25.54
CA ILE A 18 2.71 -17.73 -24.78
C ILE A 18 2.22 -19.01 -25.47
N GLU A 19 1.97 -18.99 -26.78
CA GLU A 19 1.52 -20.18 -27.51
C GLU A 19 2.57 -21.30 -27.55
N ILE A 20 3.86 -20.94 -27.63
CA ILE A 20 4.96 -21.91 -27.60
C ILE A 20 4.99 -22.65 -26.24
N LEU A 21 4.94 -21.90 -25.14
CA LEU A 21 4.92 -22.48 -23.79
C LEU A 21 3.65 -23.30 -23.54
N ARG A 22 2.48 -22.81 -23.98
CA ARG A 22 1.21 -23.54 -23.87
C ARG A 22 1.22 -24.87 -24.63
N ALA A 23 1.98 -24.95 -25.72
CA ALA A 23 2.21 -26.18 -26.46
C ALA A 23 3.26 -27.11 -25.83
N GLY A 24 3.84 -26.77 -24.67
CA GLY A 24 4.90 -27.54 -24.00
C GLY A 24 6.24 -27.50 -24.73
N ARG A 25 6.42 -26.55 -25.65
CA ARG A 25 7.66 -26.39 -26.41
C ARG A 25 8.57 -25.38 -25.72
N PRO A 26 9.90 -25.55 -25.82
CA PRO A 26 10.84 -24.62 -25.23
C PRO A 26 10.92 -23.29 -26.01
N VAL A 27 11.17 -22.21 -25.29
CA VAL A 27 11.46 -20.86 -25.81
C VAL A 27 12.69 -20.30 -25.09
N ILE A 28 13.45 -19.42 -25.74
CA ILE A 28 14.59 -18.77 -25.11
C ILE A 28 14.11 -17.44 -24.52
N LEU A 29 14.28 -17.25 -23.22
CA LEU A 29 14.12 -15.95 -22.57
C LEU A 29 15.49 -15.27 -22.54
N LYS A 30 15.61 -14.10 -23.16
CA LYS A 30 16.86 -13.36 -23.28
C LYS A 30 16.72 -11.98 -22.66
N ASP A 31 17.72 -11.53 -21.92
CA ASP A 31 17.77 -10.16 -21.40
C ASP A 31 18.46 -9.16 -22.34
N GLU A 32 18.39 -7.89 -21.96
CA GLU A 32 18.92 -6.79 -22.74
C GLU A 32 20.46 -6.78 -22.71
N PRO A 33 21.12 -6.26 -23.78
CA PRO A 33 22.58 -6.16 -23.83
C PRO A 33 23.22 -5.42 -22.64
N GLU A 34 22.48 -4.51 -22.01
CA GLU A 34 22.93 -3.72 -20.86
C GLU A 34 22.87 -4.47 -19.52
N ARG A 35 22.23 -5.66 -19.47
CA ARG A 35 22.16 -6.52 -18.29
C ARG A 35 23.23 -7.62 -18.38
N GLU A 36 22.88 -8.87 -18.70
CA GLU A 36 23.84 -9.97 -18.84
C GLU A 36 24.09 -10.32 -20.32
N ASP A 37 23.19 -9.91 -21.24
CA ASP A 37 23.11 -10.31 -22.65
C ASP A 37 23.03 -11.84 -22.84
N GLU A 38 22.47 -12.53 -21.86
CA GLU A 38 22.42 -13.98 -21.73
C GLU A 38 21.00 -14.51 -21.98
N GLY A 39 20.90 -15.81 -22.23
CA GLY A 39 19.64 -16.46 -22.55
C GLY A 39 19.46 -17.78 -21.80
N ASP A 40 18.24 -17.96 -21.29
CA ASP A 40 17.81 -19.20 -20.66
C ASP A 40 16.83 -19.95 -21.56
N LEU A 41 17.06 -21.25 -21.72
CA LEU A 41 16.10 -22.13 -22.37
C LEU A 41 15.02 -22.51 -21.34
N ILE A 42 13.79 -22.04 -21.55
CA ILE A 42 12.68 -22.25 -20.63
C ILE A 42 11.57 -23.11 -21.25
N VAL A 43 10.94 -23.93 -20.43
CA VAL A 43 9.76 -24.73 -20.79
C VAL A 43 8.88 -24.92 -19.56
N SER A 44 7.56 -24.99 -19.73
CA SER A 44 6.63 -25.21 -18.62
C SER A 44 6.96 -26.48 -17.82
N ALA A 45 7.04 -26.36 -16.49
CA ALA A 45 7.18 -27.51 -15.60
C ALA A 45 5.97 -28.46 -15.71
N GLN A 46 4.78 -27.91 -15.99
CA GLN A 46 3.53 -28.66 -16.14
C GLN A 46 3.53 -29.61 -17.34
N LEU A 47 4.23 -29.23 -18.41
CA LEU A 47 4.28 -29.97 -19.67
C LEU A 47 5.65 -30.59 -19.93
N ILE A 48 6.51 -30.67 -18.91
CA ILE A 48 7.87 -31.15 -19.05
C ILE A 48 7.94 -32.62 -19.47
N SER A 49 8.89 -32.95 -20.35
CA SER A 49 9.13 -34.32 -20.81
C SER A 49 10.61 -34.70 -20.66
N ALA A 50 10.89 -36.01 -20.60
CA ALA A 50 12.26 -36.52 -20.57
C ALA A 50 13.04 -36.14 -21.84
N GLU A 51 12.37 -36.05 -22.99
CA GLU A 51 12.97 -35.62 -24.25
C GLU A 51 13.42 -34.15 -24.16
N THR A 52 12.56 -33.28 -23.62
CA THR A 52 12.88 -31.87 -23.42
C THR A 52 14.03 -31.68 -22.43
N ILE A 53 14.04 -32.41 -21.31
CA ILE A 53 15.16 -32.38 -20.36
C ILE A 53 16.46 -32.84 -21.04
N ASN A 54 16.42 -33.92 -21.82
CA ASN A 54 17.60 -34.40 -22.54
C ASN A 54 18.09 -33.37 -23.58
N LEU A 55 17.18 -32.66 -24.25
CA LEU A 55 17.52 -31.55 -25.14
C LEU A 55 18.23 -30.42 -24.37
N MET A 56 17.69 -29.99 -23.23
CA MET A 56 18.29 -28.94 -22.40
C MET A 56 19.71 -29.32 -21.97
N LEU A 57 19.90 -30.54 -21.46
CA LEU A 57 21.21 -31.02 -21.00
C LEU A 57 22.23 -31.16 -22.14
N ARG A 58 21.80 -31.62 -23.32
CA ARG A 58 22.69 -31.85 -24.46
C ARG A 58 23.05 -30.56 -25.21
N GLU A 59 22.07 -29.68 -25.38
CA GLU A 59 22.21 -28.50 -26.22
C GLU A 59 22.54 -27.24 -25.41
N ALA A 60 21.78 -26.93 -24.35
CA ALA A 60 21.99 -25.73 -23.54
C ALA A 60 23.17 -25.88 -22.56
N ARG A 61 23.34 -27.08 -21.97
CA ARG A 61 24.51 -27.50 -21.16
C ARG A 61 24.69 -26.80 -19.81
N GLY A 62 23.95 -25.73 -19.53
CA GLY A 62 23.96 -25.04 -18.25
C GLY A 62 23.36 -25.84 -17.09
N LEU A 63 23.15 -25.16 -15.97
CA LEU A 63 22.53 -25.73 -14.79
C LEU A 63 21.03 -25.85 -15.01
N LEU A 64 20.49 -27.06 -14.87
CA LEU A 64 19.04 -27.26 -14.89
C LEU A 64 18.45 -26.82 -13.55
N THR A 65 17.67 -25.74 -13.58
CA THR A 65 16.94 -25.22 -12.42
C THR A 65 15.43 -25.26 -12.65
N VAL A 66 14.67 -25.11 -11.56
CA VAL A 66 13.20 -25.05 -11.59
C VAL A 66 12.72 -23.79 -10.89
N PRO A 67 12.67 -22.64 -11.59
CA PRO A 67 11.94 -21.47 -11.15
C PRO A 67 10.51 -21.84 -10.72
N MET A 68 10.13 -21.48 -9.50
CA MET A 68 8.77 -21.68 -8.98
C MET A 68 8.44 -20.74 -7.81
N GLU A 69 7.16 -20.69 -7.44
CA GLU A 69 6.70 -19.84 -6.34
C GLU A 69 7.25 -20.28 -4.98
N GLN A 70 7.71 -19.31 -4.18
CA GLN A 70 8.25 -19.57 -2.84
C GLN A 70 7.23 -20.28 -1.94
N ALA A 71 5.94 -19.91 -2.01
CA ALA A 71 4.89 -20.52 -1.20
C ALA A 71 4.79 -22.05 -1.44
N ARG A 72 5.05 -22.51 -2.67
CA ARG A 72 5.05 -23.93 -2.98
C ARG A 72 6.27 -24.64 -2.37
N LEU A 73 7.44 -24.01 -2.40
CA LEU A 73 8.65 -24.53 -1.77
C LEU A 73 8.51 -24.62 -0.24
N GLU A 74 7.89 -23.62 0.37
CA GLU A 74 7.56 -23.61 1.80
C GLU A 74 6.60 -24.73 2.18
N ALA A 75 5.55 -24.96 1.37
CA ALA A 75 4.61 -26.06 1.57
C ALA A 75 5.28 -27.45 1.48
N LEU A 76 6.34 -27.57 0.66
CA LEU A 76 7.14 -28.79 0.52
C LEU A 76 8.32 -28.87 1.50
N ASN A 77 8.48 -27.88 2.39
CA ASN A 77 9.60 -27.77 3.33
C ASN A 77 10.99 -27.82 2.64
N ILE A 78 11.09 -27.23 1.45
CA ILE A 78 12.32 -27.13 0.67
C ILE A 78 12.99 -25.79 0.99
N ALA A 79 14.09 -25.85 1.76
CA ALA A 79 14.76 -24.66 2.30
C ALA A 79 15.65 -23.91 1.28
N LEU A 80 15.72 -22.58 1.42
CA LEU A 80 16.66 -21.72 0.68
C LEU A 80 18.12 -21.95 1.10
N ILE A 81 19.05 -21.83 0.16
CA ILE A 81 20.50 -21.88 0.39
C ILE A 81 21.24 -20.80 -0.42
N PRO A 82 22.34 -20.21 0.11
CA PRO A 82 22.75 -20.20 1.52
C PRO A 82 21.96 -19.16 2.34
N PRO A 83 22.00 -19.20 3.69
CA PRO A 83 21.36 -18.21 4.57
C PRO A 83 21.79 -16.75 4.32
N ARG A 84 22.98 -16.56 3.73
CA ARG A 84 23.50 -15.26 3.31
C ARG A 84 23.88 -15.32 1.84
N ASN A 85 23.07 -14.71 0.99
CA ASN A 85 23.37 -14.55 -0.43
C ASN A 85 24.34 -13.38 -0.62
N THR A 86 25.45 -13.61 -1.33
CA THR A 86 26.48 -12.59 -1.62
C THR A 86 26.59 -12.27 -3.10
N ASP A 87 25.76 -12.89 -3.92
CA ASP A 87 25.73 -12.69 -5.36
C ASP A 87 24.96 -11.41 -5.70
N GLU A 88 25.43 -10.64 -6.67
CA GLU A 88 24.84 -9.35 -7.06
C GLU A 88 23.43 -9.51 -7.64
N MET A 89 23.16 -10.64 -8.31
CA MET A 89 21.86 -10.98 -8.92
C MET A 89 20.93 -11.70 -7.94
N CYS A 90 21.42 -12.01 -6.73
CA CYS A 90 20.69 -12.60 -5.60
C CYS A 90 19.80 -13.81 -5.99
N PRO A 91 20.30 -14.82 -6.74
CA PRO A 91 19.53 -16.02 -7.06
C PRO A 91 19.16 -16.79 -5.79
N ARG A 92 17.88 -17.13 -5.66
CA ARG A 92 17.33 -17.71 -4.43
C ARG A 92 17.25 -19.23 -4.54
N PHE A 93 18.43 -19.85 -4.64
CA PHE A 93 18.55 -21.30 -4.73
C PHE A 93 17.95 -21.98 -3.50
N THR A 94 17.47 -23.20 -3.69
CA THR A 94 17.06 -24.08 -2.60
C THR A 94 17.94 -25.33 -2.55
N VAL A 95 17.79 -26.11 -1.48
CA VAL A 95 18.35 -27.46 -1.44
C VAL A 95 17.84 -28.27 -2.63
N PRO A 96 18.74 -28.97 -3.38
CA PRO A 96 18.30 -29.75 -4.52
C PRO A 96 17.51 -30.97 -4.05
N VAL A 97 16.58 -31.43 -4.90
CA VAL A 97 15.66 -32.52 -4.56
C VAL A 97 15.55 -33.54 -5.69
N ASP A 98 15.18 -34.77 -5.33
CA ASP A 98 14.71 -35.80 -6.23
C ASP A 98 13.38 -36.34 -5.71
N ALA A 99 12.45 -36.71 -6.59
CA ALA A 99 11.24 -37.38 -6.13
C ALA A 99 11.56 -38.80 -5.62
N VAL A 100 10.85 -39.28 -4.60
CA VAL A 100 11.02 -40.65 -4.06
C VAL A 100 10.62 -41.71 -5.08
N CYS A 101 9.65 -41.41 -5.95
CA CYS A 101 9.09 -42.33 -6.95
C CYS A 101 9.89 -42.42 -8.27
N ILE A 102 11.15 -41.98 -8.28
CA ILE A 102 12.03 -42.06 -9.45
C ILE A 102 12.46 -43.51 -9.75
N HIS A 103 12.85 -43.77 -11.00
CA HIS A 103 13.13 -45.13 -11.49
C HIS A 103 14.62 -45.49 -11.43
N SER A 104 15.51 -44.53 -11.13
CA SER A 104 16.96 -44.76 -11.05
C SER A 104 17.64 -43.90 -9.97
N THR A 105 18.75 -43.22 -10.28
CA THR A 105 19.58 -42.46 -9.34
C THR A 105 19.21 -40.99 -9.24
N GLY A 106 18.15 -40.54 -9.91
CA GLY A 106 17.66 -39.14 -9.88
C GLY A 106 18.25 -38.26 -10.98
N ILE A 107 19.45 -38.58 -11.46
CA ILE A 107 20.18 -37.79 -12.46
C ILE A 107 19.66 -37.93 -13.90
N SER A 108 18.90 -38.99 -14.21
CA SER A 108 18.46 -39.25 -15.57
C SER A 108 17.43 -38.21 -16.05
N ALA A 109 17.32 -38.01 -17.37
CA ALA A 109 16.34 -37.06 -17.91
C ALA A 109 14.90 -37.42 -17.54
N SER A 110 14.57 -38.71 -17.47
CA SER A 110 13.27 -39.21 -17.02
C SER A 110 13.01 -38.96 -15.55
N ASP A 111 14.02 -39.14 -14.69
CA ASP A 111 13.87 -38.91 -13.26
C ASP A 111 13.72 -37.42 -12.96
N ARG A 112 14.54 -36.56 -13.56
CA ARG A 112 14.39 -35.11 -13.40
C ARG A 112 13.04 -34.60 -13.90
N ALA A 113 12.55 -35.10 -15.05
CA ALA A 113 11.21 -34.78 -15.53
C ALA A 113 10.09 -35.31 -14.61
N ARG A 114 10.32 -36.40 -13.87
CA ARG A 114 9.40 -36.87 -12.84
C ARG A 114 9.44 -35.93 -11.62
N THR A 115 10.63 -35.64 -11.10
CA THR A 115 10.83 -34.72 -9.97
C THR A 115 10.20 -33.36 -10.21
N ILE A 116 10.35 -32.79 -11.41
CA ILE A 116 9.74 -31.50 -11.77
C ILE A 116 8.20 -31.56 -11.73
N ARG A 117 7.60 -32.67 -12.15
CA ARG A 117 6.14 -32.86 -12.08
C ARG A 117 5.65 -33.04 -10.64
N GLU A 118 6.42 -33.72 -9.80
CA GLU A 118 6.11 -33.86 -8.36
C GLU A 118 6.22 -32.51 -7.64
N LEU A 119 7.19 -31.66 -7.99
CA LEU A 119 7.34 -30.32 -7.40
C LEU A 119 6.08 -29.46 -7.52
N ILE A 120 5.30 -29.63 -8.59
CA ILE A 120 4.09 -28.83 -8.87
C ILE A 120 2.78 -29.57 -8.57
N ALA A 121 2.82 -30.87 -8.29
CA ALA A 121 1.61 -31.68 -8.11
C ALA A 121 0.93 -31.36 -6.77
N PRO A 122 -0.36 -30.96 -6.77
CA PRO A 122 -1.02 -30.42 -5.57
C PRO A 122 -1.08 -31.41 -4.39
N GLU A 123 -1.07 -32.70 -4.67
CA GLU A 123 -1.10 -33.80 -3.69
C GLU A 123 0.26 -34.10 -3.05
N THR A 124 1.36 -33.63 -3.63
CA THR A 124 2.71 -33.96 -3.17
C THR A 124 3.04 -33.25 -1.86
N THR A 125 3.69 -33.98 -0.97
CA THR A 125 4.08 -33.60 0.39
C THR A 125 5.60 -33.59 0.57
N PRO A 126 6.14 -33.06 1.69
CA PRO A 126 7.58 -33.11 1.95
C PRO A 126 8.19 -34.52 1.92
N ASP A 127 7.42 -35.55 2.31
CA ASP A 127 7.91 -36.94 2.38
C ASP A 127 8.12 -37.58 0.99
N ASP A 128 7.64 -36.93 -0.07
CA ASP A 128 7.78 -37.38 -1.45
C ASP A 128 9.12 -36.96 -2.09
N PHE A 129 10.00 -36.28 -1.33
CA PHE A 129 11.30 -35.81 -1.81
C PHE A 129 12.50 -36.34 -1.02
N ILE A 130 13.55 -36.66 -1.77
CA ILE A 130 14.89 -36.98 -1.27
C ILE A 130 15.74 -35.71 -1.30
N ILE A 131 16.40 -35.38 -0.17
CA ILE A 131 17.25 -34.20 -0.03
C ILE A 131 18.63 -34.63 0.53
N PRO A 132 19.76 -34.30 -0.14
CA PRO A 132 19.84 -33.61 -1.43
C PRO A 132 19.54 -34.54 -2.62
N GLY A 133 19.02 -33.97 -3.71
CA GLY A 133 18.84 -34.63 -5.01
C GLY A 133 19.54 -33.90 -6.17
N HIS A 134 19.01 -33.99 -7.38
CA HIS A 134 19.67 -33.51 -8.62
C HIS A 134 18.91 -32.42 -9.37
N VAL A 135 17.68 -32.09 -8.97
CA VAL A 135 16.93 -30.94 -9.49
C VAL A 135 17.09 -29.79 -8.51
N PHE A 136 17.38 -28.58 -9.01
CA PHE A 136 17.57 -27.38 -8.20
C PHE A 136 16.36 -26.45 -8.32
N PRO A 137 15.39 -26.48 -7.39
CA PRO A 137 14.35 -25.47 -7.37
C PRO A 137 14.93 -24.10 -7.06
N LEU A 138 14.39 -23.09 -7.72
CA LEU A 138 14.80 -21.70 -7.62
C LEU A 138 13.58 -20.87 -7.23
N ALA A 139 13.61 -20.29 -6.02
CA ALA A 139 12.48 -19.51 -5.54
C ALA A 139 12.40 -18.18 -6.27
N ALA A 140 11.29 -17.90 -6.94
CA ALA A 140 11.02 -16.55 -7.41
C ALA A 140 10.94 -15.57 -6.22
N HIS A 141 11.29 -14.31 -6.44
CA HIS A 141 11.03 -13.25 -5.47
C HIS A 141 9.54 -13.24 -5.08
N PRO A 142 9.15 -13.03 -3.80
CA PRO A 142 7.73 -13.05 -3.40
C PRO A 142 6.88 -12.04 -4.17
N ASP A 143 7.48 -10.88 -4.46
CA ASP A 143 6.88 -9.83 -5.27
C ASP A 143 6.98 -10.07 -6.80
N GLY A 144 7.47 -11.23 -7.24
CA GLY A 144 7.68 -11.55 -8.66
C GLY A 144 8.57 -10.53 -9.38
N LEU A 145 8.20 -10.19 -10.62
CA LEU A 145 8.91 -9.20 -11.45
C LEU A 145 9.04 -7.81 -10.80
N TRP A 146 8.22 -7.51 -9.78
CA TRP A 146 8.32 -6.25 -9.03
C TRP A 146 9.51 -6.22 -8.06
N GLY A 147 9.90 -7.38 -7.53
CA GLY A 147 11.03 -7.47 -6.60
C GLY A 147 12.35 -7.81 -7.28
N ARG A 148 12.30 -8.58 -8.39
CA ARG A 148 13.48 -8.85 -9.21
C ARG A 148 13.12 -9.03 -10.68
N ARG A 149 13.78 -8.28 -11.56
CA ARG A 149 13.62 -8.39 -13.02
C ARG A 149 14.63 -9.39 -13.59
N GLY A 150 14.54 -10.64 -13.18
CA GLY A 150 15.41 -11.74 -13.64
C GLY A 150 14.63 -12.80 -14.42
N HIS A 151 15.36 -13.71 -15.08
CA HIS A 151 14.76 -14.79 -15.86
C HIS A 151 13.86 -15.73 -15.02
N THR A 152 14.18 -15.93 -13.73
CA THR A 152 13.31 -16.68 -12.81
C THR A 152 11.92 -16.07 -12.72
N GLU A 153 11.83 -14.76 -12.48
CA GLU A 153 10.54 -14.07 -12.33
C GLU A 153 9.84 -13.90 -13.69
N GLY A 154 10.58 -13.59 -14.75
CA GLY A 154 10.03 -13.46 -16.10
C GLY A 154 9.45 -14.75 -16.65
N SER A 155 10.10 -15.88 -16.39
CA SER A 155 9.61 -17.19 -16.83
C SER A 155 8.35 -17.64 -16.09
N LEU A 156 8.21 -17.32 -14.80
CA LEU A 156 6.97 -17.54 -14.05
C LEU A 156 5.82 -16.70 -14.61
N GLU A 157 6.11 -15.44 -14.91
CA GLU A 157 5.09 -14.54 -15.46
C GLU A 157 4.62 -14.98 -16.84
N LEU A 158 5.55 -15.40 -17.71
CA LEU A 158 5.22 -16.04 -18.99
C LEU A 158 4.35 -17.29 -18.81
N ALA A 159 4.65 -18.15 -17.83
CA ALA A 159 3.83 -19.32 -17.53
C ALA A 159 2.42 -18.92 -17.09
N ARG A 160 2.26 -17.86 -16.27
CA ARG A 160 0.95 -17.32 -15.88
C ARG A 160 0.17 -16.79 -17.08
N MET A 161 0.82 -16.00 -17.94
CA MET A 161 0.20 -15.48 -19.17
C MET A 161 -0.24 -16.62 -20.12
N ALA A 162 0.51 -17.72 -20.15
CA ALA A 162 0.15 -18.92 -20.89
C ALA A 162 -1.03 -19.72 -20.28
N GLY A 163 -1.47 -19.37 -19.06
CA GLY A 163 -2.50 -20.10 -18.32
C GLY A 163 -2.00 -21.43 -17.74
N LEU A 164 -0.70 -21.54 -17.49
CA LEU A 164 -0.03 -22.71 -16.94
C LEU A 164 0.32 -22.50 -15.47
N TYR A 165 0.66 -23.58 -14.76
CA TYR A 165 1.20 -23.49 -13.41
C TYR A 165 2.47 -22.60 -13.40
N PRO A 166 2.62 -21.67 -12.43
CA PRO A 166 3.74 -20.73 -12.36
C PRO A 166 5.05 -21.41 -11.92
N ALA A 167 5.54 -22.34 -12.75
CA ALA A 167 6.84 -22.97 -12.65
C ALA A 167 7.35 -23.39 -14.03
N VAL A 168 8.66 -23.28 -14.23
CA VAL A 168 9.33 -23.70 -15.47
C VAL A 168 10.54 -24.56 -15.17
N ALA A 169 10.93 -25.42 -16.11
CA ALA A 169 12.30 -25.88 -16.17
C ALA A 169 13.13 -24.83 -16.94
N MET A 170 14.28 -24.48 -16.41
CA MET A 170 15.16 -23.43 -16.94
C MET A 170 16.60 -23.95 -17.01
N CYS A 171 17.32 -23.60 -18.07
CA CYS A 171 18.72 -24.00 -18.24
C CYS A 171 19.48 -22.93 -19.02
N GLU A 172 20.60 -22.47 -18.45
CA GLU A 172 21.46 -21.49 -19.09
C GLU A 172 22.06 -22.06 -20.37
N ILE A 173 22.21 -21.20 -21.39
CA ILE A 173 22.74 -21.61 -22.69
C ILE A 173 24.25 -21.32 -22.74
N LEU A 174 25.04 -22.37 -22.84
CA LEU A 174 26.48 -22.31 -23.02
C LEU A 174 26.87 -22.58 -24.47
N ARG A 175 27.94 -21.91 -24.91
CA ARG A 175 28.65 -22.23 -26.14
C ARG A 175 29.37 -23.58 -26.02
N THR A 176 29.83 -24.10 -27.16
CA THR A 176 30.52 -25.40 -27.21
C THR A 176 31.88 -25.42 -26.49
N ASP A 177 32.48 -24.25 -26.28
CA ASP A 177 33.71 -24.09 -25.49
C ASP A 177 33.45 -23.96 -23.99
N GLY A 178 32.18 -23.90 -23.56
CA GLY A 178 31.76 -23.83 -22.16
C GLY A 178 31.52 -22.41 -21.65
N GLU A 179 31.76 -21.38 -22.46
CA GLU A 179 31.46 -19.99 -22.10
C GLU A 179 29.96 -19.68 -22.26
N MET A 180 29.46 -18.65 -21.57
CA MET A 180 28.07 -18.19 -21.73
C MET A 180 27.77 -17.77 -23.17
N ALA A 181 26.64 -18.21 -23.73
CA ALA A 181 26.18 -17.75 -25.03
C ALA A 181 25.53 -16.36 -24.90
N LYS A 182 25.95 -15.41 -25.73
CA LYS A 182 25.45 -14.02 -25.72
C LYS A 182 25.03 -13.55 -27.10
N GLY A 183 24.05 -12.62 -27.15
CA GLY A 183 23.62 -11.94 -28.37
C GLY A 183 23.55 -12.85 -29.62
N PRO A 184 24.46 -12.71 -30.61
CA PRO A 184 24.47 -13.52 -31.84
C PRO A 184 24.59 -15.04 -31.63
N ASP A 185 25.25 -15.50 -30.55
CA ASP A 185 25.38 -16.93 -30.25
C ASP A 185 24.00 -17.55 -29.94
N LEU A 186 23.13 -16.79 -29.26
CA LEU A 186 21.76 -17.20 -28.96
C LEU A 186 20.88 -17.24 -30.21
N GLU A 187 21.07 -16.29 -31.14
CA GLU A 187 20.38 -16.28 -32.43
C GLU A 187 20.77 -17.49 -33.29
N GLN A 188 22.05 -17.85 -33.31
CA GLN A 188 22.54 -19.04 -33.99
C GLN A 188 22.01 -20.32 -33.33
N PHE A 189 22.01 -20.37 -31.99
CA PHE A 189 21.47 -21.48 -31.22
C PHE A 189 19.98 -21.69 -31.52
N ALA A 190 19.19 -20.60 -31.51
CA ALA A 190 17.78 -20.61 -31.85
C ALA A 190 17.53 -21.10 -33.27
N GLY A 191 18.27 -20.57 -34.25
CA GLY A 191 18.15 -20.97 -35.65
C GLY A 191 18.47 -22.45 -35.90
N ARG A 192 19.51 -22.98 -35.25
CA ARG A 192 19.92 -24.39 -35.37
C ARG A 192 18.86 -25.36 -34.85
N LEU A 193 18.16 -25.00 -33.78
CA LEU A 193 17.17 -25.85 -33.12
C LEU A 193 15.72 -25.52 -33.51
N GLY A 194 15.50 -24.50 -34.34
CA GLY A 194 14.16 -24.03 -34.70
C GLY A 194 13.40 -23.41 -33.52
N LEU A 195 14.11 -22.82 -32.56
CA LEU A 195 13.54 -22.16 -31.39
C LEU A 195 13.28 -20.67 -31.67
N ARG A 196 12.49 -20.06 -30.79
CA ARG A 196 12.19 -18.62 -30.81
C ARG A 196 12.78 -17.95 -29.57
N ILE A 197 13.10 -16.67 -29.68
CA ILE A 197 13.63 -15.85 -28.61
C ILE A 197 12.58 -14.82 -28.20
N VAL A 198 12.20 -14.79 -26.92
CA VAL A 198 11.42 -13.71 -26.33
C VAL A 198 12.35 -12.86 -25.46
N MET A 199 12.26 -11.54 -25.63
CA MET A 199 13.06 -10.60 -24.86
C MET A 199 12.41 -10.33 -23.49
N MET A 200 13.24 -10.12 -22.48
CA MET A 200 12.78 -9.81 -21.13
C MET A 200 11.97 -8.51 -21.09
N ASP A 201 12.36 -7.48 -21.84
CA ASP A 201 11.58 -6.25 -22.04
C ASP A 201 10.14 -6.49 -22.52
N THR A 202 9.95 -7.51 -23.35
CA THR A 202 8.68 -7.86 -23.97
C THR A 202 7.79 -8.55 -22.95
N VAL A 203 8.38 -9.41 -22.12
CA VAL A 203 7.71 -9.98 -20.93
C VAL A 203 7.32 -8.86 -19.97
N LEU A 204 8.25 -7.96 -19.63
CA LEU A 204 8.00 -6.83 -18.74
C LEU A 204 6.89 -5.92 -19.30
N ALA A 205 6.89 -5.63 -20.61
CA ALA A 205 5.89 -4.77 -21.24
C ALA A 205 4.49 -5.38 -21.15
N ALA A 206 4.38 -6.67 -21.48
CA ALA A 206 3.12 -7.40 -21.36
C ALA A 206 2.63 -7.52 -19.90
N SER A 207 3.55 -7.48 -18.94
CA SER A 207 3.25 -7.52 -17.50
C SER A 207 2.89 -6.15 -16.92
N GLY A 208 2.83 -5.08 -17.74
CA GLY A 208 2.59 -3.70 -17.29
C GLY A 208 3.79 -3.08 -16.57
N LEU A 209 5.00 -3.60 -16.82
CA LEU A 209 6.21 -3.43 -16.02
C LEU A 209 7.44 -2.93 -16.79
N SER A 210 7.35 -2.73 -18.11
CA SER A 210 8.53 -2.31 -18.89
C SER A 210 8.96 -0.89 -18.54
N ALA A 211 10.28 -0.69 -18.44
CA ALA A 211 10.85 0.65 -18.44
C ALA A 211 10.39 1.46 -19.66
N ALA A 212 10.14 0.83 -20.81
CA ALA A 212 9.61 1.47 -22.02
C ALA A 212 8.21 2.08 -21.85
N ALA A 213 7.32 1.48 -21.05
CA ALA A 213 6.01 2.06 -20.72
C ALA A 213 6.13 3.34 -19.86
N TRP A 214 7.26 3.51 -19.16
CA TRP A 214 7.56 4.66 -18.32
C TRP A 214 8.60 5.62 -18.94
N ALA A 215 9.35 5.18 -19.96
CA ALA A 215 10.49 5.91 -20.55
C ALA A 215 10.06 7.04 -21.49
N GLU A 216 8.86 6.95 -22.07
CA GLU A 216 8.28 8.08 -22.83
C GLU A 216 7.66 9.16 -21.93
N MET A 217 7.57 8.91 -20.62
CA MET A 217 7.03 9.86 -19.65
C MET A 217 8.15 10.82 -19.20
N ALA A 218 7.84 12.12 -19.11
CA ALA A 218 8.74 13.16 -18.58
C ALA A 218 9.13 12.99 -17.09
N PHE A 219 8.87 11.81 -16.52
CA PHE A 219 8.79 11.48 -15.10
C PHE A 219 9.56 10.18 -14.74
N ALA A 220 10.29 9.59 -15.70
CA ALA A 220 10.96 8.30 -15.57
C ALA A 220 11.91 8.18 -14.36
N ASP A 221 12.80 9.16 -14.11
CA ASP A 221 13.74 9.11 -12.97
C ASP A 221 13.04 9.06 -11.60
N LEU A 222 11.90 9.75 -11.49
CA LEU A 222 11.13 9.81 -10.24
C LEU A 222 10.32 8.53 -10.05
N ALA A 223 9.75 8.00 -11.14
CA ALA A 223 9.14 6.67 -11.15
C ALA A 223 10.15 5.59 -10.78
N ASP A 224 11.35 5.57 -11.37
CA ASP A 224 12.42 4.61 -11.09
C ASP A 224 12.84 4.64 -9.62
N LYS A 225 12.94 5.83 -9.02
CA LYS A 225 13.22 5.96 -7.59
C LYS A 225 12.12 5.35 -6.73
N VAL A 226 10.85 5.60 -7.05
CA VAL A 226 9.73 4.99 -6.34
C VAL A 226 9.68 3.48 -6.57
N LEU A 227 9.96 3.00 -7.78
CA LEU A 227 10.08 1.58 -8.13
C LEU A 227 11.19 0.91 -7.31
N ALA A 228 12.35 1.55 -7.16
CA ALA A 228 13.45 1.09 -6.33
C ALA A 228 13.22 1.28 -4.81
N GLY A 229 12.02 1.71 -4.38
CA GLY A 229 11.69 1.92 -2.96
C GLY A 229 12.48 3.07 -2.29
N LYS A 230 13.05 3.98 -3.08
CA LYS A 230 13.84 5.11 -2.57
C LYS A 230 12.93 6.21 -2.04
N ARG A 231 13.27 6.72 -0.86
CA ARG A 231 12.57 7.85 -0.23
C ARG A 231 12.71 9.12 -1.07
N LEU A 232 11.58 9.80 -1.29
CA LEU A 232 11.53 11.03 -2.08
C LEU A 232 11.89 12.27 -1.25
N THR A 233 12.60 13.19 -1.88
CA THR A 233 13.00 14.50 -1.31
C THR A 233 11.91 15.56 -1.47
N PHE A 234 12.05 16.69 -0.78
CA PHE A 234 11.15 17.84 -0.89
C PHE A 234 10.96 18.29 -2.35
N ALA A 235 12.04 18.48 -3.10
CA ALA A 235 11.98 18.95 -4.49
C ALA A 235 11.22 17.96 -5.41
N GLN A 236 11.45 16.65 -5.21
CA GLN A 236 10.76 15.61 -5.97
C GLN A 236 9.27 15.51 -5.64
N LEU A 237 8.90 15.75 -4.38
CA LEU A 237 7.49 15.83 -3.98
C LEU A 237 6.80 17.06 -4.56
N GLN A 238 7.51 18.18 -4.73
CA GLN A 238 6.97 19.34 -5.45
C GLN A 238 6.79 19.06 -6.94
N GLU A 239 7.75 18.37 -7.56
CA GLU A 239 7.68 17.93 -8.96
C GLU A 239 6.46 17.03 -9.19
N LEU A 240 6.19 16.08 -8.29
CA LEU A 240 4.99 15.25 -8.31
C LEU A 240 3.68 16.05 -8.29
N TYR A 241 3.63 17.12 -7.48
CA TYR A 241 2.47 18.00 -7.47
C TYR A 241 2.30 18.79 -8.77
N ALA A 242 3.40 19.12 -9.45
CA ALA A 242 3.41 19.81 -10.73
C ALA A 242 3.21 18.87 -11.93
N HIS A 243 3.31 17.55 -11.73
CA HIS A 243 3.21 16.57 -12.81
C HIS A 243 1.88 16.66 -13.55
N HIS A 244 1.91 16.74 -14.88
CA HIS A 244 0.74 17.09 -15.68
C HIS A 244 -0.28 15.94 -15.78
N ASP A 245 0.19 14.69 -15.84
CA ASP A 245 -0.67 13.51 -15.95
C ASP A 245 -1.04 12.97 -14.56
N LEU A 246 -2.34 13.05 -14.23
CA LEU A 246 -2.85 12.54 -12.97
C LEU A 246 -2.93 11.00 -12.96
N THR A 247 -3.19 10.37 -14.10
CA THR A 247 -3.34 8.92 -14.24
C THR A 247 -2.01 8.22 -13.99
N GLU A 248 -0.92 8.75 -14.55
CA GLU A 248 0.44 8.27 -14.31
C GLU A 248 0.80 8.33 -12.81
N LEU A 249 0.51 9.48 -12.18
CA LEU A 249 0.72 9.68 -10.75
C LEU A 249 -0.13 8.70 -9.91
N GLY A 250 -1.38 8.48 -10.31
CA GLY A 250 -2.29 7.53 -9.68
C GLY A 250 -1.80 6.10 -9.78
N ALA A 251 -1.36 5.67 -10.96
CA ALA A 251 -0.79 4.34 -11.19
C ALA A 251 0.42 4.09 -10.30
N LEU A 252 1.34 5.06 -10.20
CA LEU A 252 2.51 4.93 -9.33
C LEU A 252 2.12 4.85 -7.84
N ALA A 253 1.13 5.63 -7.41
CA ALA A 253 0.63 5.58 -6.04
C ALA A 253 -0.13 4.27 -5.72
N ASP A 254 -0.95 3.76 -6.64
CA ASP A 254 -1.64 2.48 -6.47
C ASP A 254 -0.67 1.30 -6.42
N LEU A 255 0.43 1.39 -7.17
CA LEU A 255 1.53 0.45 -7.13
C LEU A 255 2.21 0.47 -5.75
N VAL A 256 2.55 1.64 -5.19
CA VAL A 256 3.09 1.72 -3.82
C VAL A 256 2.07 1.23 -2.78
N ARG A 257 0.78 1.49 -2.98
CA ARG A 257 -0.27 0.94 -2.13
C ARG A 257 -0.28 -0.58 -2.19
N THR A 258 -0.19 -1.17 -3.38
CA THR A 258 -0.22 -2.62 -3.59
C THR A 258 1.00 -3.29 -2.94
N ARG A 259 2.18 -2.66 -3.00
CA ARG A 259 3.36 -3.16 -2.26
C ARG A 259 3.16 -3.17 -0.75
N LYS A 260 2.41 -2.20 -0.20
CA LYS A 260 2.12 -2.11 1.24
C LYS A 260 0.97 -3.01 1.67
N HIS A 261 0.02 -3.26 0.78
CA HIS A 261 -1.24 -3.99 1.00
C HIS A 261 -1.47 -4.90 -0.22
N PRO A 262 -0.76 -6.04 -0.32
CA PRO A 262 -0.78 -6.90 -1.50
C PRO A 262 -2.09 -7.66 -1.67
N GLU A 263 -2.80 -7.91 -0.57
CA GLU A 263 -4.13 -8.49 -0.64
C GLU A 263 -5.10 -7.51 -1.32
N PRO A 264 -6.04 -8.00 -2.14
CA PRO A 264 -7.04 -7.15 -2.78
C PRO A 264 -8.13 -6.74 -1.78
N VAL A 265 -7.74 -6.22 -0.62
CA VAL A 265 -8.62 -5.82 0.49
C VAL A 265 -8.62 -4.29 0.61
N VAL A 266 -9.80 -3.74 0.85
CA VAL A 266 -9.96 -2.36 1.32
C VAL A 266 -10.73 -2.40 2.62
N THR A 267 -10.21 -1.69 3.61
CA THR A 267 -10.79 -1.66 4.95
C THR A 267 -11.76 -0.51 5.13
N TYR A 268 -12.64 -0.61 6.13
CA TYR A 268 -13.46 0.49 6.64
C TYR A 268 -13.80 0.20 8.10
N VAL A 269 -14.17 1.23 8.87
CA VAL A 269 -14.51 1.10 10.29
C VAL A 269 -15.95 1.53 10.55
N LEU A 270 -16.65 0.76 11.37
CA LEU A 270 -17.96 1.15 11.90
C LEU A 270 -17.73 2.03 13.11
N GLY A 271 -17.97 3.32 12.96
CA GLY A 271 -17.73 4.31 14.00
C GLY A 271 -18.65 5.50 13.95
N ARG A 272 -18.57 6.33 14.98
CA ARG A 272 -19.37 7.55 15.12
C ARG A 272 -18.51 8.73 15.53
N ASN A 273 -18.71 9.86 14.84
CA ASN A 273 -18.22 11.16 15.28
C ASN A 273 -19.27 11.80 16.20
N VAL A 274 -18.85 12.31 17.35
CA VAL A 274 -19.72 13.03 18.30
C VAL A 274 -19.09 14.36 18.64
N ASN A 275 -19.75 15.44 18.24
CA ASN A 275 -19.35 16.76 18.66
C ASN A 275 -20.01 17.11 20.00
N TYR A 276 -19.28 16.91 21.09
CA TYR A 276 -19.80 17.08 22.45
C TYR A 276 -20.06 18.56 22.82
N THR A 277 -19.40 19.49 22.14
CA THR A 277 -19.68 20.93 22.24
C THR A 277 -19.23 21.66 20.99
N ASN A 278 -19.93 22.75 20.65
CA ASN A 278 -19.47 23.72 19.66
C ASN A 278 -18.87 25.00 20.28
N VAL A 279 -18.82 25.12 21.62
CA VAL A 279 -18.25 26.27 22.31
C VAL A 279 -16.73 26.25 22.17
N CYS A 280 -16.15 27.29 21.55
CA CYS A 280 -14.71 27.32 21.29
C CYS A 280 -14.13 28.73 21.48
N TRP A 281 -13.07 28.82 22.29
CA TRP A 281 -12.30 30.05 22.49
C TRP A 281 -11.47 30.48 21.26
N VAL A 282 -10.95 29.52 20.48
CA VAL A 282 -9.98 29.80 19.40
C VAL A 282 -10.63 30.50 18.21
N GLN A 283 -11.81 30.04 17.79
CA GLN A 283 -12.58 30.57 16.66
C GLN A 283 -11.75 30.65 15.36
N CYS A 284 -11.33 29.49 14.86
CA CYS A 284 -10.57 29.38 13.62
C CYS A 284 -11.33 29.99 12.43
N LYS A 285 -10.64 30.68 11.53
CA LYS A 285 -11.27 31.42 10.42
C LYS A 285 -11.91 30.52 9.35
N PHE A 286 -11.50 29.25 9.32
CA PHE A 286 -12.04 28.22 8.41
C PHE A 286 -13.19 27.43 9.02
N CYS A 287 -13.50 27.59 10.32
CA CYS A 287 -14.45 26.76 11.04
C CYS A 287 -15.81 27.45 11.16
N ASN A 288 -16.85 26.86 10.55
CA ASN A 288 -18.23 27.32 10.72
C ASN A 288 -18.93 26.70 11.93
N PHE A 289 -18.32 25.69 12.55
CA PHE A 289 -18.91 24.95 13.65
C PHE A 289 -18.80 25.71 14.98
N CYS A 290 -17.70 26.44 15.21
CA CYS A 290 -17.45 27.07 16.50
C CYS A 290 -18.44 28.19 16.85
N ARG A 291 -18.83 28.26 18.11
CA ARG A 291 -19.61 29.36 18.70
C ARG A 291 -18.89 29.95 19.89
N SER A 292 -19.08 31.25 20.12
CA SER A 292 -18.71 31.88 21.39
C SER A 292 -19.64 31.38 22.49
N ARG A 293 -19.16 31.37 23.74
CA ARG A 293 -19.92 30.89 24.91
C ARG A 293 -21.29 31.56 25.08
N GLY A 294 -21.42 32.84 24.71
CA GLY A 294 -22.68 33.59 24.82
C GLY A 294 -23.61 33.49 23.60
N SER A 295 -23.28 32.67 22.61
CA SER A 295 -24.13 32.49 21.43
C SER A 295 -25.38 31.67 21.77
N GLU A 296 -26.53 32.03 21.20
CA GLU A 296 -27.76 31.22 21.33
C GLU A 296 -27.63 29.83 20.69
N GLU A 297 -26.69 29.66 19.75
CA GLU A 297 -26.40 28.38 19.09
C GLU A 297 -25.34 27.56 19.85
N ALA A 298 -24.80 28.08 20.97
CA ALA A 298 -23.82 27.37 21.80
C ALA A 298 -24.46 26.18 22.53
N TYR A 299 -23.79 25.03 22.54
CA TYR A 299 -24.24 23.87 23.29
C TYR A 299 -23.10 23.05 23.88
N VAL A 300 -23.43 22.31 24.94
CA VAL A 300 -22.67 21.17 25.47
C VAL A 300 -23.68 20.02 25.58
N LEU A 301 -23.37 18.87 24.98
CA LEU A 301 -24.24 17.69 25.08
C LEU A 301 -24.29 17.20 26.52
N SER A 302 -25.47 16.79 26.97
CA SER A 302 -25.58 16.06 28.24
C SER A 302 -24.95 14.67 28.12
N GLU A 303 -24.54 14.08 29.24
CA GLU A 303 -24.01 12.71 29.25
C GLU A 303 -25.05 11.71 28.74
N GLU A 304 -26.34 11.90 29.04
CA GLU A 304 -27.40 11.02 28.55
C GLU A 304 -27.48 11.05 27.02
N ALA A 305 -27.43 12.24 26.42
CA ALA A 305 -27.46 12.40 24.97
C ALA A 305 -26.22 11.78 24.31
N LEU A 306 -25.04 11.98 24.91
CA LEU A 306 -23.79 11.40 24.43
C LEU A 306 -23.82 9.87 24.51
N PHE A 307 -24.22 9.30 25.66
CA PHE A 307 -24.29 7.86 25.85
C PHE A 307 -25.36 7.20 24.99
N ALA A 308 -26.48 7.87 24.72
CA ALA A 308 -27.48 7.37 23.76
C ALA A 308 -26.88 7.22 22.36
N LYS A 309 -26.14 8.24 21.89
CA LYS A 309 -25.45 8.20 20.59
C LYS A 309 -24.42 7.07 20.49
N VAL A 310 -23.67 6.83 21.58
CA VAL A 310 -22.68 5.73 21.66
C VAL A 310 -23.39 4.38 21.71
N ALA A 311 -24.49 4.25 22.46
CA ALA A 311 -25.27 3.03 22.52
C ALA A 311 -25.85 2.64 21.15
N GLU A 312 -26.35 3.61 20.38
CA GLU A 312 -26.80 3.39 19.00
C GLU A 312 -25.67 2.85 18.10
N MET A 313 -24.46 3.42 18.22
CA MET A 313 -23.30 2.97 17.46
C MET A 313 -22.91 1.53 17.81
N VAL A 314 -22.82 1.20 19.11
CA VAL A 314 -22.50 -0.14 19.58
C VAL A 314 -23.57 -1.15 19.15
N ALA A 315 -24.84 -0.78 19.21
CA ALA A 315 -25.95 -1.62 18.76
C ALA A 315 -25.88 -1.94 17.25
N ALA A 316 -25.29 -1.05 16.44
CA ALA A 316 -25.04 -1.29 15.03
C ALA A 316 -23.70 -2.01 14.75
N GLY A 317 -23.02 -2.52 15.78
CA GLY A 317 -21.73 -3.21 15.68
C GLY A 317 -20.51 -2.28 15.54
N GLY A 318 -20.67 -0.99 15.79
CA GLY A 318 -19.58 -0.02 15.74
C GLY A 318 -18.63 -0.11 16.93
N THR A 319 -17.33 0.08 16.66
CA THR A 319 -16.25 -0.08 17.65
C THR A 319 -15.49 1.21 17.92
N GLU A 320 -15.58 2.22 17.05
CA GLU A 320 -14.78 3.44 17.12
C GLU A 320 -15.60 4.67 17.48
N LEU A 321 -15.25 5.31 18.60
CA LEU A 321 -15.80 6.60 19.01
C LEU A 321 -14.78 7.71 18.78
N LEU A 322 -15.15 8.65 17.91
CA LEU A 322 -14.43 9.90 17.68
C LEU A 322 -15.19 11.07 18.32
N MET A 323 -14.73 11.57 19.45
CA MET A 323 -15.27 12.78 20.08
C MET A 323 -14.36 13.97 19.81
N GLN A 324 -14.92 15.03 19.24
CA GLN A 324 -14.20 16.26 18.90
C GLN A 324 -15.09 17.48 19.14
N GLY A 325 -14.58 18.47 19.85
CA GLY A 325 -15.37 19.65 20.21
C GLY A 325 -14.60 20.95 20.08
N GLY A 326 -15.28 22.02 20.51
CA GLY A 326 -14.60 23.29 20.73
C GLY A 326 -13.79 23.29 22.03
N LEU A 327 -12.82 24.21 22.11
CA LEU A 327 -12.06 24.48 23.34
C LEU A 327 -12.93 25.27 24.31
N ASN A 328 -13.78 24.55 25.04
CA ASN A 328 -14.68 25.10 26.05
C ASN A 328 -13.97 25.21 27.41
N PRO A 329 -13.80 26.43 27.97
CA PRO A 329 -13.14 26.62 29.26
C PRO A 329 -13.85 25.99 30.47
N GLU A 330 -15.12 25.57 30.31
CA GLU A 330 -15.90 24.91 31.36
C GLU A 330 -15.68 23.39 31.43
N LEU A 331 -14.98 22.82 30.44
CA LEU A 331 -14.70 21.38 30.37
C LEU A 331 -13.21 21.17 30.68
N ASP A 332 -12.92 20.98 31.97
CA ASP A 332 -11.56 20.76 32.48
C ASP A 332 -11.10 19.31 32.30
N LEU A 333 -9.88 19.01 32.77
CA LEU A 333 -9.30 17.67 32.66
C LEU A 333 -10.12 16.64 33.44
N GLU A 334 -10.58 16.98 34.65
CA GLU A 334 -11.40 16.10 35.47
C GLU A 334 -12.73 15.73 34.80
N TYR A 335 -13.36 16.67 34.07
CA TYR A 335 -14.54 16.38 33.25
C TYR A 335 -14.26 15.26 32.25
N PHE A 336 -13.19 15.37 31.46
CA PHE A 336 -12.85 14.36 30.46
C PHE A 336 -12.45 13.03 31.09
N GLU A 337 -11.68 13.04 32.19
CA GLU A 337 -11.34 11.81 32.91
C GLU A 337 -12.59 11.06 33.39
N ASN A 338 -13.56 11.77 33.95
CA ASN A 338 -14.80 11.17 34.42
C ASN A 338 -15.67 10.65 33.27
N LEU A 339 -15.77 11.42 32.18
CA LEU A 339 -16.49 11.01 30.98
C LEU A 339 -15.89 9.74 30.37
N LEU A 340 -14.57 9.69 30.20
CA LEU A 340 -13.85 8.54 29.65
C LEU A 340 -14.04 7.28 30.50
N ARG A 341 -13.89 7.37 31.82
CA ARG A 341 -14.11 6.23 32.73
C ARG A 341 -15.53 5.69 32.61
N ARG A 342 -16.53 6.57 32.55
CA ARG A 342 -17.94 6.17 32.39
C ARG A 342 -18.21 5.54 31.04
N LEU A 343 -17.62 6.06 29.95
CA LEU A 343 -17.72 5.48 28.62
C LEU A 343 -17.15 4.05 28.60
N LYS A 344 -15.92 3.85 29.09
CA LYS A 344 -15.27 2.52 29.12
C LYS A 344 -15.99 1.55 30.05
N ALA A 345 -16.59 2.02 31.13
CA ALA A 345 -17.39 1.19 32.04
C ALA A 345 -18.70 0.70 31.41
N ARG A 346 -19.24 1.45 30.44
CA ARG A 346 -20.57 1.19 29.85
C ARG A 346 -20.52 0.53 28.47
N PHE A 347 -19.46 0.78 27.70
CA PHE A 347 -19.40 0.38 26.29
C PHE A 347 -18.04 -0.25 25.92
N PRO A 348 -18.03 -1.37 25.15
CA PRO A 348 -16.82 -2.00 24.66
C PRO A 348 -16.30 -1.30 23.40
N ILE A 349 -15.84 -0.06 23.56
CA ILE A 349 -15.43 0.81 22.44
C ILE A 349 -13.95 1.20 22.54
N HIS A 350 -13.38 1.52 21.39
CA HIS A 350 -12.11 2.22 21.26
C HIS A 350 -12.38 3.73 21.17
N VAL A 351 -11.80 4.49 22.10
CA VAL A 351 -11.97 5.94 22.19
C VAL A 351 -10.82 6.62 21.46
N HIS A 352 -11.04 6.93 20.18
CA HIS A 352 -10.13 7.68 19.31
C HIS A 352 -10.53 9.16 19.32
N SER A 353 -10.29 9.88 20.41
CA SER A 353 -10.91 11.18 20.68
C SER A 353 -9.90 12.24 21.11
N LEU A 354 -10.34 13.50 21.14
CA LEU A 354 -9.52 14.67 21.52
C LEU A 354 -8.32 14.90 20.57
N SER A 355 -8.40 15.95 19.77
CA SER A 355 -7.27 16.44 18.98
C SER A 355 -6.09 16.85 19.85
N ALA A 356 -4.91 16.94 19.23
CA ALA A 356 -3.73 17.50 19.89
C ALA A 356 -3.97 18.92 20.43
N THR A 357 -4.81 19.71 19.75
CA THR A 357 -5.25 21.03 20.21
C THR A 357 -6.02 20.95 21.53
N GLU A 358 -6.95 20.01 21.67
CA GLU A 358 -7.74 19.80 22.89
C GLU A 358 -6.84 19.33 24.03
N VAL A 359 -5.95 18.36 23.80
CA VAL A 359 -4.99 17.87 24.80
C VAL A 359 -4.07 19.01 25.28
N LEU A 360 -3.51 19.80 24.37
CA LEU A 360 -2.63 20.90 24.73
C LEU A 360 -3.39 21.99 25.51
N TYR A 361 -4.64 22.25 25.14
CA TYR A 361 -5.50 23.18 25.87
C TYR A 361 -5.75 22.71 27.30
N LEU A 362 -6.08 21.43 27.49
CA LEU A 362 -6.27 20.82 28.81
C LEU A 362 -5.00 20.85 29.66
N SER A 363 -3.84 20.58 29.05
CA SER A 363 -2.53 20.71 29.68
C SER A 363 -2.30 22.13 30.20
N ARG A 364 -2.58 23.16 29.38
CA ARG A 364 -2.46 24.56 29.77
C ARG A 364 -3.46 24.98 30.84
N LEU A 365 -4.72 24.55 30.71
CA LEU A 365 -5.79 24.85 31.67
C LEU A 365 -5.48 24.26 33.05
N SER A 366 -4.97 23.04 33.07
CA SER A 366 -4.63 22.29 34.29
C SER A 366 -3.23 22.62 34.83
N ARG A 367 -2.42 23.38 34.06
CA ARG A 367 -1.01 23.69 34.35
C ARG A 367 -0.14 22.43 34.54
N LEU A 368 -0.41 21.40 33.76
CA LEU A 368 0.32 20.13 33.75
C LEU A 368 1.13 19.98 32.47
N PRO A 369 2.27 19.27 32.49
CA PRO A 369 2.95 18.87 31.27
C PRO A 369 2.03 18.06 30.34
N VAL A 370 2.28 18.14 29.03
CA VAL A 370 1.53 17.38 28.02
C VAL A 370 1.60 15.88 28.29
N SER A 371 2.78 15.37 28.67
CA SER A 371 2.99 13.96 29.00
C SER A 371 2.13 13.49 30.18
N GLU A 372 2.05 14.29 31.25
CA GLU A 372 1.22 13.99 32.41
C GLU A 372 -0.29 14.07 32.08
N THR A 373 -0.68 15.08 31.29
CA THR A 373 -2.06 15.24 30.82
C THR A 373 -2.49 14.04 29.99
N LEU A 374 -1.66 13.59 29.05
CA LEU A 374 -1.91 12.40 28.24
C LEU A 374 -1.94 11.14 29.08
N SER A 375 -1.01 10.96 30.02
CA SER A 375 -0.98 9.80 30.91
C SER A 375 -2.26 9.69 31.73
N ARG A 376 -2.77 10.81 32.26
CA ARG A 376 -4.05 10.89 32.98
C ARG A 376 -5.24 10.54 32.08
N LEU A 377 -5.33 11.13 30.89
CA LEU A 377 -6.40 10.82 29.92
C LEU A 377 -6.36 9.36 29.48
N HIS A 378 -5.17 8.82 29.20
CA HIS A 378 -4.97 7.43 28.81
C HIS A 378 -5.40 6.47 29.92
N ALA A 379 -4.98 6.72 31.16
CA ALA A 379 -5.41 5.95 32.33
C ALA A 379 -6.93 6.04 32.59
N ALA A 380 -7.56 7.14 32.21
CA ALA A 380 -9.01 7.31 32.30
C ALA A 380 -9.78 6.58 31.19
N GLY A 381 -9.13 6.14 30.10
CA GLY A 381 -9.74 5.38 29.03
C GLY A 381 -9.60 5.96 27.62
N LEU A 382 -8.76 6.97 27.41
CA LEU A 382 -8.45 7.46 26.08
C LEU A 382 -7.47 6.50 25.37
N ASP A 383 -7.92 5.80 24.34
CA ASP A 383 -7.13 4.73 23.72
C ASP A 383 -6.15 5.25 22.65
N SER A 384 -6.47 6.36 21.98
CA SER A 384 -5.65 6.94 20.89
C SER A 384 -6.08 8.38 20.56
N LEU A 385 -5.25 9.10 19.79
CA LEU A 385 -5.56 10.47 19.36
C LEU A 385 -5.84 10.59 17.85
N PRO A 386 -6.90 11.31 17.43
CA PRO A 386 -7.11 11.66 16.04
C PRO A 386 -6.13 12.73 15.56
N GLY A 387 -5.80 12.71 14.27
CA GLY A 387 -4.94 13.68 13.62
C GLY A 387 -5.55 15.06 13.40
N ALA A 388 -6.73 15.33 13.95
CA ALA A 388 -7.34 16.64 13.90
C ALA A 388 -6.48 17.67 14.64
N GLY A 389 -6.62 18.94 14.30
CA GLY A 389 -5.75 19.98 14.83
C GLY A 389 -4.66 20.43 13.85
N ALA A 390 -4.18 19.50 13.02
CA ALA A 390 -3.01 19.68 12.17
C ALA A 390 -3.19 20.76 11.10
N GLU A 391 -4.34 20.76 10.42
CA GLU A 391 -4.63 21.59 9.24
C GLU A 391 -3.46 21.54 8.23
N ILE A 392 -2.65 22.59 8.20
CA ILE A 392 -1.32 22.61 7.60
C ILE A 392 -0.32 22.86 8.74
N LEU A 393 0.55 21.88 8.98
CA LEU A 393 1.68 21.98 9.90
C LEU A 393 2.75 22.86 9.27
N VAL A 394 2.48 24.16 9.12
CA VAL A 394 3.43 25.23 8.73
C VAL A 394 2.99 26.52 9.40
N ASP A 395 3.81 27.11 10.26
CA ASP A 395 3.41 28.22 11.14
C ASP A 395 2.90 29.47 10.38
N ARG A 396 3.46 29.77 9.21
CA ARG A 396 2.96 30.82 8.30
C ARG A 396 1.49 30.64 7.94
N VAL A 397 1.08 29.39 7.68
CA VAL A 397 -0.29 29.04 7.30
C VAL A 397 -1.19 29.03 8.55
N ARG A 398 -0.70 28.43 9.64
CA ARG A 398 -1.43 28.37 10.93
C ARG A 398 -1.75 29.77 11.47
N GLN A 399 -0.83 30.71 11.35
CA GLN A 399 -1.04 32.12 11.74
C GLN A 399 -2.18 32.77 10.94
N GLN A 400 -2.36 32.40 9.67
CA GLN A 400 -3.43 32.92 8.83
C GLN A 400 -4.78 32.27 9.15
N LEU A 401 -4.79 30.94 9.31
CA LEU A 401 -5.99 30.13 9.52
C LEU A 401 -6.54 30.22 10.95
N SER A 402 -5.67 30.10 11.95
CA SER A 402 -6.02 29.90 13.36
C SER A 402 -4.95 30.47 14.30
N PRO A 403 -4.77 31.80 14.37
CA PRO A 403 -3.67 32.44 15.11
C PRO A 403 -3.67 32.23 16.63
N ARG A 404 -4.78 31.76 17.21
CA ARG A 404 -4.91 31.46 18.65
C ARG A 404 -4.70 29.98 18.98
N LYS A 405 -4.50 29.14 17.96
CA LYS A 405 -4.28 27.70 18.07
C LYS A 405 -2.79 27.42 18.33
N GLU A 406 -2.42 26.16 18.57
CA GLU A 406 -1.03 25.76 18.77
C GLU A 406 -0.14 26.00 17.54
N ARG A 407 1.18 26.08 17.75
CA ARG A 407 2.16 26.07 16.66
C ARG A 407 2.45 24.65 16.18
N THR A 408 3.16 24.53 15.07
CA THR A 408 3.49 23.24 14.43
C THR A 408 4.21 22.30 15.39
N GLU A 409 5.27 22.77 16.06
CA GLU A 409 6.02 21.94 17.01
C GLU A 409 5.18 21.49 18.21
N GLU A 410 4.26 22.34 18.67
CA GLU A 410 3.38 21.98 19.79
C GLU A 410 2.39 20.87 19.41
N TRP A 411 1.91 20.86 18.17
CA TRP A 411 1.09 19.77 17.65
C TRP A 411 1.91 18.47 17.55
N LEU A 412 3.11 18.55 16.98
CA LEU A 412 4.02 17.40 16.85
C LEU A 412 4.40 16.84 18.22
N GLU A 413 4.68 17.70 19.20
CA GLU A 413 5.06 17.28 20.55
C GLU A 413 3.93 16.51 21.27
N VAL A 414 2.67 16.87 21.07
CA VAL A 414 1.56 16.09 21.64
C VAL A 414 1.53 14.67 21.08
N HIS A 415 1.67 14.52 19.76
CA HIS A 415 1.73 13.19 19.13
C HIS A 415 3.00 12.42 19.54
N ARG A 416 4.15 13.09 19.64
CA ARG A 416 5.40 12.50 20.13
C ARG A 416 5.24 11.94 21.54
N GLN A 417 4.62 12.68 22.44
CA GLN A 417 4.36 12.23 23.82
C GLN A 417 3.32 11.09 23.87
N ALA A 418 2.30 11.12 23.01
CA ALA A 418 1.34 10.03 22.90
C ALA A 418 2.02 8.72 22.42
N HIS A 419 2.86 8.81 21.39
CA HIS A 419 3.63 7.68 20.88
C HIS A 419 4.58 7.09 21.94
N ARG A 420 5.26 7.94 22.73
CA ARG A 420 6.09 7.49 23.87
C ARG A 420 5.32 6.77 24.97
N LEU A 421 4.04 7.09 25.14
CA LEU A 421 3.13 6.38 26.04
C LEU A 421 2.59 5.07 25.43
N GLY A 422 2.98 4.71 24.20
CA GLY A 422 2.47 3.54 23.49
C GLY A 422 1.11 3.76 22.83
N MET A 423 0.60 5.00 22.81
CA MET A 423 -0.66 5.30 22.16
C MET A 423 -0.45 5.48 20.66
N ASP A 424 -1.26 4.81 19.86
CA ASP A 424 -1.32 5.06 18.43
C ASP A 424 -2.12 6.35 18.14
N THR A 425 -1.80 7.00 17.02
CA THR A 425 -2.53 8.19 16.57
C THR A 425 -2.79 8.15 15.07
N THR A 426 -3.53 9.13 14.56
CA THR A 426 -3.63 9.41 13.12
C THR A 426 -3.10 10.80 12.82
N ALA A 427 -2.83 11.09 11.54
CA ALA A 427 -2.45 12.42 11.08
C ALA A 427 -3.40 12.88 9.96
N THR A 428 -3.75 14.16 9.93
CA THR A 428 -4.65 14.71 8.90
C THR A 428 -4.05 15.93 8.22
N MET A 429 -4.48 16.20 6.99
CA MET A 429 -4.14 17.44 6.29
C MET A 429 -5.39 18.06 5.67
N MET A 430 -5.79 19.21 6.21
CA MET A 430 -6.76 20.07 5.53
C MET A 430 -6.03 20.88 4.46
N TYR A 431 -6.36 20.66 3.19
CA TYR A 431 -5.70 21.34 2.09
C TYR A 431 -6.70 22.08 1.19
N GLY A 432 -6.19 22.95 0.32
CA GLY A 432 -6.96 23.77 -0.60
C GLY A 432 -7.44 25.08 0.02
N SER A 433 -6.70 25.62 0.99
CA SER A 433 -7.02 26.85 1.71
C SER A 433 -6.06 27.99 1.30
N VAL A 434 -5.27 28.53 2.23
CA VAL A 434 -4.31 29.62 2.00
C VAL A 434 -2.87 29.11 1.79
N GLU A 435 -2.67 27.79 1.86
CA GLU A 435 -1.36 27.16 1.72
C GLU A 435 -0.92 27.03 0.26
N THR A 436 0.39 26.97 0.05
CA THR A 436 1.02 26.61 -1.23
C THR A 436 1.25 25.11 -1.32
N LEU A 437 1.59 24.62 -2.51
CA LEU A 437 2.00 23.21 -2.68
C LEU A 437 3.26 22.87 -1.87
N ALA A 438 4.19 23.82 -1.76
CA ALA A 438 5.38 23.66 -0.91
C ALA A 438 5.01 23.44 0.56
N ASP A 439 4.03 24.20 1.08
CA ASP A 439 3.55 24.03 2.45
C ASP A 439 2.91 22.63 2.67
N ARG A 440 2.26 22.06 1.65
CA ARG A 440 1.72 20.68 1.72
C ARG A 440 2.83 19.64 1.76
N VAL A 441 3.89 19.83 0.98
CA VAL A 441 5.06 18.94 1.02
C VAL A 441 5.71 19.02 2.40
N GLU A 442 5.92 20.22 2.93
CA GLU A 442 6.48 20.44 4.27
C GLU A 442 5.64 19.77 5.37
N HIS A 443 4.31 19.85 5.29
CA HIS A 443 3.41 19.13 6.18
C HIS A 443 3.64 17.61 6.14
N LEU A 444 3.68 17.01 4.93
CA LEU A 444 3.88 15.57 4.77
C LEU A 444 5.25 15.13 5.31
N LEU A 445 6.29 15.92 5.09
CA LEU A 445 7.63 15.62 5.61
C LEU A 445 7.69 15.66 7.13
N ARG A 446 7.01 16.62 7.78
CA ARG A 446 6.93 16.66 9.25
C ARG A 446 6.26 15.44 9.85
N ILE A 447 5.19 14.95 9.23
CA ILE A 447 4.54 13.69 9.65
C ILE A 447 5.51 12.52 9.47
N ARG A 448 6.18 12.46 8.31
CA ARG A 448 7.15 11.40 7.99
C ARG A 448 8.31 11.37 8.98
N GLU A 449 8.86 12.52 9.33
CA GLU A 449 9.96 12.65 10.29
C GLU A 449 9.54 12.19 11.69
N LEU A 450 8.40 12.65 12.20
CA LEU A 450 7.90 12.21 13.50
C LEU A 450 7.55 10.71 13.51
N GLN A 451 7.08 10.17 12.39
CA GLN A 451 6.87 8.74 12.25
C GLN A 451 8.19 7.96 12.31
N ASP A 452 9.25 8.44 11.67
CA ASP A 452 10.59 7.82 11.77
C ASP A 452 11.09 7.81 13.23
N GLU A 453 10.95 8.94 13.94
CA GLU A 453 11.28 9.03 15.38
C GLU A 453 10.52 7.97 16.20
N SER A 454 9.20 7.88 15.98
CA SER A 454 8.32 7.01 16.76
C SER A 454 8.58 5.52 16.51
N LEU A 455 8.85 5.16 15.26
CA LEU A 455 9.21 3.78 14.88
C LEU A 455 10.58 3.40 15.46
N ALA A 456 11.54 4.32 15.49
CA ALA A 456 12.86 4.07 16.07
C ALA A 456 12.81 3.90 17.60
N GLU A 457 11.93 4.63 18.30
CA GLU A 457 11.72 4.50 19.74
C GLU A 457 10.90 3.24 20.13
N GLY A 458 10.19 2.61 19.18
CA GLY A 458 9.43 1.37 19.40
C GLY A 458 8.09 1.53 20.12
N GLY A 459 7.58 2.76 20.21
CA GLY A 459 6.31 3.09 20.86
C GLY A 459 5.07 2.98 19.94
N GLY A 460 4.07 3.79 20.26
CA GLY A 460 2.92 4.05 19.40
C GLY A 460 3.33 4.80 18.13
N ARG A 461 2.43 4.90 17.15
CA ARG A 461 2.75 5.48 15.84
C ARG A 461 1.55 6.11 15.16
N PHE A 462 1.79 6.81 14.05
CA PHE A 462 0.72 7.13 13.10
C PHE A 462 0.27 5.85 12.38
N LEU A 463 -0.98 5.44 12.60
CA LEU A 463 -1.59 4.31 11.90
C LEU A 463 -2.11 4.70 10.51
N ALA A 464 -2.56 5.95 10.37
CA ALA A 464 -3.20 6.41 9.15
C ALA A 464 -2.96 7.90 8.88
N PHE A 465 -2.96 8.24 7.59
CA PHE A 465 -3.00 9.60 7.11
C PHE A 465 -4.30 9.89 6.36
N ILE A 466 -4.92 11.04 6.66
CA ILE A 466 -6.23 11.43 6.12
C ILE A 466 -6.15 12.84 5.51
N PRO A 467 -5.96 12.97 4.18
CA PRO A 467 -6.06 14.25 3.50
C PRO A 467 -7.54 14.59 3.22
N TRP A 468 -7.94 15.83 3.47
CA TRP A 468 -9.30 16.29 3.20
C TRP A 468 -9.32 17.73 2.69
N SER A 469 -10.25 18.02 1.79
CA SER A 469 -10.32 19.35 1.18
C SER A 469 -11.04 20.34 2.10
N PHE A 470 -10.50 21.55 2.20
CA PHE A 470 -11.14 22.70 2.83
C PHE A 470 -12.54 22.95 2.21
N GLN A 471 -13.53 23.22 3.06
CA GLN A 471 -14.88 23.61 2.66
C GLN A 471 -15.08 25.12 2.89
N PRO A 472 -15.08 25.95 1.83
CA PRO A 472 -15.00 27.41 1.99
C PRO A 472 -16.33 28.11 2.32
N VAL A 473 -17.48 27.48 2.04
CA VAL A 473 -18.79 28.13 2.07
C VAL A 473 -19.09 28.66 3.47
N GLY A 474 -19.38 29.96 3.60
CA GLY A 474 -19.78 30.60 4.86
C GLY A 474 -18.64 30.94 5.82
N THR A 475 -17.43 30.46 5.55
CA THR A 475 -16.26 30.64 6.41
C THR A 475 -15.83 32.11 6.50
N GLU A 476 -15.17 32.49 7.60
CA GLU A 476 -14.60 33.83 7.73
C GLU A 476 -13.55 34.10 6.63
N LEU A 477 -12.78 33.08 6.25
CA LEU A 477 -11.81 33.17 5.14
C LEU A 477 -12.47 33.59 3.83
N GLN A 478 -13.62 33.00 3.48
CA GLN A 478 -14.39 33.38 2.31
C GLN A 478 -14.97 34.80 2.47
N ARG A 479 -15.63 35.08 3.61
CA ARG A 479 -16.29 36.38 3.85
C ARG A 479 -15.32 37.57 3.85
N ARG A 480 -14.09 37.37 4.34
CA ARG A 480 -13.05 38.42 4.36
C ARG A 480 -12.23 38.49 3.06
N GLY A 481 -12.51 37.62 2.08
CA GLY A 481 -11.77 37.56 0.83
C GLY A 481 -10.29 37.15 0.99
N SER A 482 -9.93 36.55 2.14
CA SER A 482 -8.61 35.95 2.39
C SER A 482 -8.46 34.62 1.65
N PHE A 483 -9.57 33.97 1.33
CA PHE A 483 -9.66 32.89 0.36
C PHE A 483 -10.51 33.35 -0.83
N ARG A 484 -9.91 33.36 -2.02
CA ARG A 484 -10.58 33.76 -3.28
C ARG A 484 -10.66 32.63 -4.31
N GLY A 485 -10.17 31.44 -3.94
CA GLY A 485 -10.21 30.26 -4.79
C GLY A 485 -11.54 29.53 -4.72
N ASP A 486 -11.66 28.47 -5.52
CA ASP A 486 -12.74 27.51 -5.42
C ASP A 486 -12.35 26.35 -4.51
N LYS A 487 -13.36 25.64 -3.99
CA LYS A 487 -13.15 24.35 -3.31
C LYS A 487 -12.33 23.44 -4.22
N SER A 488 -11.37 22.71 -3.63
CA SER A 488 -10.57 21.75 -4.39
C SER A 488 -11.44 20.70 -5.07
N SER A 489 -11.21 20.50 -6.37
CA SER A 489 -11.91 19.50 -7.18
C SER A 489 -11.47 18.07 -6.85
N GLY A 490 -12.24 17.09 -7.32
CA GLY A 490 -11.84 15.68 -7.24
C GLY A 490 -10.47 15.41 -7.86
N TYR A 491 -10.12 16.11 -8.94
CA TYR A 491 -8.78 16.06 -9.56
C TYR A 491 -7.68 16.50 -8.58
N GLY A 492 -7.89 17.62 -7.88
CA GLY A 492 -6.96 18.11 -6.86
C GLY A 492 -6.84 17.16 -5.66
N TYR A 493 -7.95 16.53 -5.27
CA TYR A 493 -7.96 15.51 -4.22
C TYR A 493 -7.18 14.26 -4.58
N LEU A 494 -7.46 13.65 -5.73
CA LEU A 494 -6.77 12.45 -6.19
C LEU A 494 -5.27 12.68 -6.31
N ARG A 495 -4.85 13.87 -6.77
CA ARG A 495 -3.44 14.28 -6.78
C ARG A 495 -2.87 14.33 -5.37
N THR A 496 -3.53 15.02 -4.43
CA THR A 496 -3.04 15.10 -3.05
C THR A 496 -2.95 13.72 -2.39
N VAL A 497 -3.91 12.83 -2.62
CA VAL A 497 -3.87 11.44 -2.15
C VAL A 497 -2.65 10.72 -2.71
N ALA A 498 -2.46 10.75 -4.03
CA ALA A 498 -1.36 10.06 -4.69
C ALA A 498 0.01 10.56 -4.22
N VAL A 499 0.21 11.88 -4.15
CA VAL A 499 1.46 12.45 -3.61
C VAL A 499 1.65 12.07 -2.15
N SER A 500 0.58 12.02 -1.34
CA SER A 500 0.68 11.60 0.07
C SER A 500 1.12 10.15 0.21
N ARG A 501 0.62 9.24 -0.65
CA ARG A 501 1.06 7.83 -0.67
C ARG A 501 2.55 7.70 -1.02
N LEU A 502 3.01 8.50 -1.97
CA LEU A 502 4.41 8.52 -2.40
C LEU A 502 5.35 9.22 -1.39
N ALA A 503 4.83 10.20 -0.66
CA ALA A 503 5.59 10.92 0.36
C ALA A 503 5.75 10.11 1.65
N LEU A 504 4.66 9.52 2.15
CA LEU A 504 4.60 8.86 3.45
C LEU A 504 4.95 7.37 3.33
N ASP A 505 6.21 7.09 3.00
CA ASP A 505 6.73 5.72 2.88
C ASP A 505 6.68 4.92 4.19
N ASN A 506 6.50 5.57 5.33
CA ASN A 506 6.49 4.98 6.67
C ASN A 506 5.13 5.04 7.40
N VAL A 507 4.06 5.53 6.73
CA VAL A 507 2.68 5.42 7.21
C VAL A 507 1.96 4.35 6.39
N ALA A 508 1.40 3.35 7.07
CA ALA A 508 0.82 2.19 6.38
C ALA A 508 -0.47 2.56 5.64
N ASN A 509 -1.38 3.28 6.29
CA ASN A 509 -2.74 3.45 5.80
C ASN A 509 -3.02 4.88 5.33
N LEU A 510 -3.71 5.00 4.19
CA LEU A 510 -4.32 6.24 3.74
C LEU A 510 -5.84 6.05 3.69
N GLN A 511 -6.55 6.98 4.33
CA GLN A 511 -8.00 6.95 4.41
C GLN A 511 -8.65 7.87 3.36
N ALA A 512 -9.73 7.40 2.73
CA ALA A 512 -10.56 8.23 1.87
C ALA A 512 -11.32 9.33 2.65
N SER A 513 -11.50 10.49 2.03
CA SER A 513 -12.32 11.59 2.57
C SER A 513 -13.64 11.70 1.82
N TRP A 514 -14.45 10.64 1.88
CA TRP A 514 -15.77 10.61 1.22
C TRP A 514 -16.70 11.72 1.74
N VAL A 515 -16.54 12.17 3.00
CA VAL A 515 -17.34 13.26 3.59
C VAL A 515 -17.11 14.59 2.87
N THR A 516 -15.90 14.85 2.38
CA THR A 516 -15.60 16.13 1.69
C THR A 516 -15.66 16.03 0.18
N GLN A 517 -15.46 14.84 -0.38
CA GLN A 517 -15.32 14.60 -1.82
C GLN A 517 -16.49 13.81 -2.44
N GLY A 518 -17.30 13.15 -1.63
CA GLY A 518 -18.36 12.26 -2.05
C GLY A 518 -17.87 10.83 -2.34
N ALA A 519 -18.82 9.89 -2.34
CA ALA A 519 -18.56 8.46 -2.41
C ALA A 519 -17.87 8.02 -3.72
N LYS A 520 -18.18 8.66 -4.85
CA LYS A 520 -17.57 8.32 -6.15
C LYS A 520 -16.11 8.73 -6.27
N VAL A 521 -15.74 9.89 -5.71
CA VAL A 521 -14.33 10.30 -5.69
C VAL A 521 -13.54 9.44 -4.69
N ALA A 522 -14.14 9.05 -3.57
CA ALA A 522 -13.55 8.08 -2.64
C ALA A 522 -13.37 6.69 -3.27
N GLN A 523 -14.31 6.25 -4.11
CA GLN A 523 -14.14 5.01 -4.88
C GLN A 523 -12.97 5.10 -5.85
N LEU A 524 -12.85 6.23 -6.58
CA LEU A 524 -11.73 6.45 -7.49
C LEU A 524 -10.39 6.48 -6.75
N SER A 525 -10.32 7.08 -5.56
CA SER A 525 -9.06 7.23 -4.82
C SER A 525 -8.42 5.91 -4.39
N LEU A 526 -9.17 4.80 -4.42
CA LEU A 526 -8.61 3.44 -4.28
C LEU A 526 -7.54 3.16 -5.33
N LYS A 527 -7.66 3.71 -6.55
CA LYS A 527 -6.65 3.62 -7.63
C LYS A 527 -5.61 4.74 -7.59
N PHE A 528 -5.56 5.50 -6.50
CA PHE A 528 -4.60 6.60 -6.30
C PHE A 528 -3.84 6.46 -4.98
N GLY A 529 -3.87 5.27 -4.36
CA GLY A 529 -3.08 4.95 -3.19
C GLY A 529 -3.84 4.82 -1.87
N VAL A 530 -5.17 4.99 -1.86
CA VAL A 530 -6.01 4.71 -0.68
C VAL A 530 -6.16 3.20 -0.49
N ASN A 531 -6.11 2.74 0.76
CA ASN A 531 -6.39 1.36 1.16
C ASN A 531 -7.47 1.23 2.25
N ASP A 532 -7.97 2.36 2.75
CA ASP A 532 -9.02 2.43 3.76
C ASP A 532 -10.11 3.42 3.34
N PHE A 533 -11.35 2.96 3.26
CA PHE A 533 -12.51 3.77 2.90
C PHE A 533 -12.95 4.68 4.06
N GLY A 534 -12.44 4.42 5.27
CA GLY A 534 -12.65 5.24 6.46
C GLY A 534 -13.87 4.85 7.28
N SER A 535 -14.28 5.76 8.16
CA SER A 535 -15.41 5.54 9.06
C SER A 535 -16.74 5.72 8.33
N THR A 536 -17.76 4.94 8.69
CA THR A 536 -19.15 5.14 8.26
C THR A 536 -19.77 6.43 8.77
N MET A 537 -19.15 7.10 9.75
CA MET A 537 -19.56 8.37 10.37
C MET A 537 -21.09 8.51 10.48
N MET A 538 -21.71 7.80 11.45
CA MET A 538 -23.17 7.86 11.68
C MET A 538 -23.71 9.28 11.95
N GLU A 539 -22.83 10.25 12.20
CA GLU A 539 -23.13 11.66 12.38
C GLU A 539 -21.92 12.50 11.92
N GLU A 540 -22.14 13.61 11.20
CA GLU A 540 -21.12 14.61 10.85
C GLU A 540 -21.70 16.02 10.86
N ASN A 541 -21.19 16.87 11.76
CA ASN A 541 -21.68 18.24 11.95
C ASN A 541 -20.67 19.36 11.62
N VAL A 542 -19.40 19.04 11.33
CA VAL A 542 -18.32 20.04 11.19
C VAL A 542 -18.21 20.52 9.75
N VAL A 543 -18.06 19.61 8.78
CA VAL A 543 -17.99 20.00 7.36
C VAL A 543 -19.36 20.20 6.74
N SER A 544 -20.42 19.63 7.34
CA SER A 544 -21.80 19.87 6.89
C SER A 544 -22.26 21.30 7.08
N GLN A 545 -21.83 21.95 8.17
CA GLN A 545 -22.02 23.39 8.38
C GLN A 545 -21.18 24.27 7.44
N ALA A 546 -20.19 23.70 6.78
CA ALA A 546 -19.41 24.34 5.71
C ALA A 546 -19.85 23.92 4.30
N GLY A 547 -21.02 23.27 4.17
CA GLY A 547 -21.70 23.01 2.89
C GLY A 547 -21.53 21.60 2.31
N ALA A 548 -20.76 20.70 2.94
CA ALA A 548 -20.64 19.32 2.48
C ALA A 548 -21.84 18.47 2.93
N ARG A 549 -22.54 17.79 2.01
CA ARG A 549 -23.72 16.96 2.33
C ARG A 549 -23.59 15.58 1.72
N PHE A 550 -22.59 14.84 2.17
CA PHE A 550 -22.41 13.43 1.79
C PHE A 550 -22.66 12.54 3.00
N SER A 551 -23.39 11.45 2.80
CA SER A 551 -23.58 10.36 3.75
C SER A 551 -23.39 9.04 3.00
N THR A 552 -22.99 7.98 3.69
CA THR A 552 -22.86 6.66 3.09
C THR A 552 -23.22 5.57 4.11
N SER A 553 -23.84 4.48 3.66
CA SER A 553 -24.14 3.32 4.51
C SER A 553 -23.01 2.29 4.44
N PRO A 554 -22.87 1.38 5.42
CA PRO A 554 -21.94 0.25 5.31
C PRO A 554 -22.10 -0.53 4.01
N GLN A 555 -23.35 -0.79 3.59
CA GLN A 555 -23.67 -1.52 2.37
C GLN A 555 -23.22 -0.77 1.11
N GLU A 556 -23.33 0.57 1.12
CA GLU A 556 -22.85 1.39 0.01
C GLU A 556 -21.31 1.39 -0.05
N ILE A 557 -20.62 1.51 1.09
CA ILE A 557 -19.16 1.37 1.17
C ILE A 557 -18.73 0.03 0.59
N GLU A 558 -19.32 -1.07 1.04
CA GLU A 558 -19.00 -2.42 0.56
C GLU A 558 -19.26 -2.56 -0.94
N HIS A 559 -20.38 -2.04 -1.44
CA HIS A 559 -20.70 -2.05 -2.86
C HIS A 559 -19.64 -1.30 -3.68
N LEU A 560 -19.24 -0.11 -3.23
CA LEU A 560 -18.24 0.71 -3.93
C LEU A 560 -16.85 0.05 -3.94
N ILE A 561 -16.47 -0.58 -2.84
CA ILE A 561 -15.22 -1.34 -2.72
C ILE A 561 -15.23 -2.53 -3.70
N ARG A 562 -16.32 -3.32 -3.71
CA ARG A 562 -16.47 -4.47 -4.64
C ARG A 562 -16.46 -4.03 -6.09
N ALA A 563 -17.18 -2.95 -6.41
CA ALA A 563 -17.22 -2.39 -7.76
C ALA A 563 -15.87 -1.82 -8.22
N ALA A 564 -14.96 -1.50 -7.29
CA ALA A 564 -13.58 -1.11 -7.60
C ALA A 564 -12.61 -2.31 -7.72
N GLY A 565 -13.10 -3.54 -7.56
CA GLY A 565 -12.31 -4.77 -7.69
C GLY A 565 -11.65 -5.26 -6.41
N TYR A 566 -12.09 -4.80 -5.24
CA TYR A 566 -11.52 -5.18 -3.94
C TYR A 566 -12.54 -5.91 -3.05
N ALA A 567 -12.05 -6.69 -2.09
CA ALA A 567 -12.84 -7.28 -1.04
C ALA A 567 -12.96 -6.30 0.15
N PRO A 568 -14.18 -5.89 0.54
CA PRO A 568 -14.36 -5.04 1.71
C PRO A 568 -14.15 -5.84 3.00
N ARG A 569 -13.45 -5.23 3.97
CA ARG A 569 -13.27 -5.81 5.31
C ARG A 569 -13.49 -4.75 6.40
N VAL A 570 -14.28 -5.10 7.41
CA VAL A 570 -14.41 -4.27 8.60
C VAL A 570 -13.12 -4.39 9.42
N ARG A 571 -12.60 -3.26 9.89
CA ARG A 571 -11.46 -3.19 10.83
C ARG A 571 -11.85 -2.50 12.13
N ASN A 572 -11.06 -2.71 13.18
CA ASN A 572 -11.05 -1.83 14.34
C ASN A 572 -10.15 -0.59 14.09
N THR A 573 -10.00 0.28 15.10
CA THR A 573 -9.13 1.49 15.01
C THR A 573 -7.64 1.15 14.91
N LYS A 574 -7.22 -0.02 15.42
CA LYS A 574 -5.84 -0.53 15.31
C LYS A 574 -5.54 -1.20 13.96
N TYR A 575 -6.51 -1.20 13.04
CA TYR A 575 -6.43 -1.87 11.75
C TYR A 575 -6.44 -3.40 11.80
N ASP A 576 -6.81 -4.00 12.94
CA ASP A 576 -7.10 -5.44 13.00
C ASP A 576 -8.42 -5.72 12.28
N LEU A 577 -8.44 -6.75 11.43
CA LEU A 577 -9.64 -7.17 10.72
C LEU A 577 -10.62 -7.82 11.70
N LEU A 578 -11.87 -7.37 11.67
CA LEU A 578 -12.94 -7.96 12.46
C LEU A 578 -13.61 -9.10 11.68
N GLU A 579 -14.03 -10.14 12.39
CA GLU A 579 -14.81 -11.22 11.78
C GLU A 579 -16.17 -10.69 11.31
N PRO A 580 -16.70 -11.20 10.18
CA PRO A 580 -18.05 -10.87 9.74
C PRO A 580 -19.05 -11.27 10.82
N VAL A 581 -19.93 -10.36 11.23
CA VAL A 581 -21.04 -10.71 12.14
C VAL A 581 -21.94 -11.72 11.41
N PRO A 582 -22.16 -12.93 11.97
CA PRO A 582 -23.03 -13.91 11.33
C PRO A 582 -24.45 -13.34 11.16
N GLY A 583 -24.94 -13.29 9.92
CA GLY A 583 -26.32 -12.86 9.61
C GLY A 583 -26.49 -11.43 9.09
N SER A 584 -25.41 -10.69 8.82
CA SER A 584 -25.50 -9.54 7.92
C SER A 584 -25.61 -10.02 6.46
N PRO A 585 -26.51 -9.44 5.65
CA PRO A 585 -26.81 -9.92 4.29
C PRO A 585 -25.63 -9.83 3.33
#